data_AF-A0A356GRE4-F1
#
_entry.id   AF-A0A356GRE4-F1
#
_cell.length_a   1.000
_cell.length_b   1.000
_cell.length_c   1.000
_cell.angle_alpha   90.00
_cell.angle_beta   90.00
_cell.angle_gamma   90.00
#
_symmetry.space_group_name_H-M   'P 1'
#
loop_
_entity.id
_entity.type
_entity.pdbx_description
1 polymer ?
#
loop_
_entity_poly.entity_id
_entity_poly.type
_entity_poly.pdbx_seq_one_letter_code
_entity_poly.pdbx_strand_id
1 'polypeptide(L)'
;MKYLVLVLAASLFLAPFPAQASADVKSTFLYSLANFHGKLPYNEVRVRVDRARDEVYVVERGIVRVFNDSGMEFFWFGDNPELESIYDLAVDEKGDIALLSFDFAHPETPKYYLIRCNYRGDAKEKLNVRGLSAEYSRFFPNYIFYRDGHYFFLSSSKMQVVVTDRNGVFQKGYDLAEILGIPEEDRPTTEIFGFSLDSEGNMLFT
;
A
#
# COMPACT_ATOMS: atom_id res chain seq x y z
N MET A 1 40.14 36.53 -48.03
CA MET A 1 39.75 35.11 -48.20
C MET A 1 39.44 34.55 -46.81
N LYS A 2 38.13 34.43 -46.52
CA LYS A 2 37.42 33.56 -45.56
C LYS A 2 38.01 33.29 -44.15
N TYR A 3 37.28 33.82 -43.17
CA TYR A 3 37.21 33.46 -41.75
C TYR A 3 37.02 31.96 -41.49
N LEU A 4 37.60 31.43 -40.41
CA LEU A 4 36.95 30.37 -39.64
C LEU A 4 37.32 30.46 -38.16
N VAL A 5 36.38 31.03 -37.40
CA VAL A 5 36.32 31.07 -35.95
C VAL A 5 35.81 29.71 -35.47
N LEU A 6 36.52 29.06 -34.54
CA LEU A 6 36.10 27.80 -33.91
C LEU A 6 35.61 28.11 -32.50
N VAL A 7 34.31 28.39 -32.37
CA VAL A 7 33.60 28.42 -31.08
C VAL A 7 33.08 27.00 -30.84
N LEU A 8 33.62 26.32 -29.84
CA LEU A 8 33.10 25.04 -29.38
C LEU A 8 31.95 25.31 -28.40
N ALA A 9 30.72 25.11 -28.86
CA ALA A 9 29.51 25.33 -28.08
C ALA A 9 29.33 24.22 -27.03
N ALA A 10 29.28 24.62 -25.75
CA ALA A 10 28.84 23.78 -24.65
C ALA A 10 27.30 23.68 -24.68
N SER A 11 26.77 22.61 -25.27
CA SER A 11 25.35 22.29 -25.24
C SER A 11 24.98 21.67 -23.89
N LEU A 12 24.50 22.50 -22.96
CA LEU A 12 23.76 22.09 -21.77
C LEU A 12 22.48 21.36 -22.19
N PHE A 13 22.37 20.07 -21.85
CA PHE A 13 21.10 19.37 -21.80
C PHE A 13 20.30 19.85 -20.57
N LEU A 14 19.53 20.93 -20.73
CA LEU A 14 18.43 21.26 -19.84
C LEU A 14 17.27 20.31 -20.15
N ALA A 15 17.26 19.14 -19.52
CA ALA A 15 16.07 18.31 -19.47
C ALA A 15 15.04 19.02 -18.57
N PRO A 16 13.84 19.36 -19.07
CA PRO A 16 12.78 19.87 -18.22
C PRO A 16 12.34 18.75 -17.27
N PHE A 17 12.54 18.95 -15.97
CA PHE A 17 11.85 18.15 -14.96
C PHE A 17 10.34 18.37 -15.17
N PRO A 18 9.54 17.33 -15.41
CA PRO A 18 8.10 17.49 -15.45
C PRO A 18 7.67 18.00 -14.07
N ALA A 19 7.13 19.21 -14.02
CA ALA A 19 6.43 19.68 -12.84
C ALA A 19 5.33 18.65 -12.55
N GLN A 20 5.39 18.01 -11.38
CA GLN A 20 4.30 17.19 -10.90
C GLN A 20 3.07 18.09 -10.83
N ALA A 21 2.15 17.91 -11.77
CA ALA A 21 0.84 18.52 -11.68
C ALA A 21 0.19 17.99 -10.40
N SER A 22 0.12 18.84 -9.38
CA SER A 22 -0.65 18.55 -8.18
C SER A 22 -2.11 18.62 -8.59
N ALA A 23 -2.69 17.48 -8.95
CA ALA A 23 -4.13 17.37 -9.11
C ALA A 23 -4.77 17.61 -7.73
N ASP A 24 -5.72 18.56 -7.70
CA ASP A 24 -6.48 18.89 -6.50
C ASP A 24 -7.26 17.66 -6.02
N VAL A 25 -6.95 17.18 -4.81
CA VAL A 25 -7.57 16.00 -4.22
C VAL A 25 -8.83 16.44 -3.49
N LYS A 26 -10.00 15.97 -3.94
CA LYS A 26 -11.30 16.30 -3.33
C LYS A 26 -11.84 15.11 -2.56
N SER A 27 -12.25 15.34 -1.32
CA SER A 27 -13.04 14.38 -0.55
C SER A 27 -14.53 14.62 -0.77
N THR A 28 -15.34 13.57 -0.74
CA THR A 28 -16.80 13.67 -0.81
C THR A 28 -17.40 12.59 0.06
N PHE A 29 -18.26 12.99 0.98
CA PHE A 29 -19.03 12.04 1.78
C PHE A 29 -20.10 11.36 0.92
N LEU A 30 -20.14 10.03 0.95
CA LEU A 30 -21.15 9.25 0.22
C LEU A 30 -22.34 8.90 1.13
N TYR A 31 -22.11 8.09 2.16
CA TYR A 31 -23.14 7.63 3.12
C TYR A 31 -22.49 6.95 4.34
N SER A 32 -23.24 6.79 5.42
CA SER A 32 -22.85 5.97 6.57
C SER A 32 -23.36 4.54 6.43
N LEU A 33 -22.50 3.55 6.56
CA LEU A 33 -22.91 2.14 6.68
C LEU A 33 -23.32 1.85 8.12
N ALA A 34 -24.63 1.76 8.38
CA ALA A 34 -25.13 1.21 9.63
C ALA A 34 -25.40 -0.29 9.44
N ASN A 35 -24.83 -1.16 10.29
CA ASN A 35 -25.30 -2.53 10.39
C ASN A 35 -26.47 -2.59 11.40
N PHE A 36 -27.44 -3.49 11.18
CA PHE A 36 -28.61 -3.63 12.05
C PHE A 36 -28.43 -4.69 13.16
N HIS A 37 -27.22 -5.24 13.32
CA HIS A 37 -26.99 -6.48 14.08
C HIS A 37 -26.02 -6.36 15.26
N GLY A 38 -25.66 -5.14 15.67
CA GLY A 38 -24.75 -4.92 16.80
C GLY A 38 -23.28 -5.13 16.43
N LYS A 39 -22.41 -5.15 17.45
CA LYS A 39 -20.97 -5.26 17.26
C LYS A 39 -20.60 -6.67 16.77
N LEU A 40 -20.22 -6.79 15.51
CA LEU A 40 -19.46 -7.94 15.04
C LEU A 40 -18.11 -7.95 15.77
N PRO A 41 -17.68 -9.07 16.39
CA PRO A 41 -16.37 -9.15 16.98
C PRO A 41 -15.33 -8.91 15.89
N TYR A 42 -14.49 -7.90 16.07
CA TYR A 42 -13.36 -7.64 15.18
C TYR A 42 -12.44 -8.86 15.23
N ASN A 43 -12.34 -9.58 14.12
CA ASN A 43 -11.32 -10.57 13.92
C ASN A 43 -10.17 -9.89 13.16
N GLU A 44 -8.93 -10.12 13.58
CA GLU A 44 -7.71 -9.60 12.92
C GLU A 44 -7.46 -10.23 11.54
N VAL A 45 -8.51 -10.79 10.94
CA VAL A 45 -8.46 -11.48 9.66
C VAL A 45 -8.45 -10.44 8.55
N ARG A 46 -7.53 -10.58 7.60
CA ARG A 46 -7.52 -9.80 6.37
C ARG A 46 -7.98 -10.68 5.22
N VAL A 47 -8.89 -10.16 4.40
CA VAL A 47 -9.42 -10.88 3.23
C VAL A 47 -9.06 -10.11 1.96
N ARG A 48 -8.60 -10.83 0.94
CA ARG A 48 -8.34 -10.32 -0.40
C ARG A 48 -8.91 -11.27 -1.42
N VAL A 49 -9.46 -10.73 -2.51
CA VAL A 49 -10.09 -11.52 -3.57
C VAL A 49 -9.34 -11.26 -4.87
N ASP A 50 -8.77 -12.31 -5.45
CA ASP A 50 -8.29 -12.30 -6.83
C ASP A 50 -9.37 -12.87 -7.73
N ARG A 51 -10.20 -11.97 -8.27
CA ARG A 51 -11.30 -12.34 -9.17
C ARG A 51 -10.83 -12.96 -10.48
N ALA A 52 -9.60 -12.71 -10.92
CA ALA A 52 -9.12 -13.28 -12.18
C ALA A 52 -8.82 -14.78 -12.07
N ARG A 53 -8.62 -15.28 -10.84
CA ARG A 53 -8.26 -16.67 -10.54
C ARG A 53 -9.31 -17.38 -9.68
N ASP A 54 -10.40 -16.69 -9.33
CA ASP A 54 -11.41 -17.15 -8.38
C ASP A 54 -10.81 -17.65 -7.05
N GLU A 55 -9.79 -16.93 -6.57
CA GLU A 55 -9.09 -17.23 -5.32
C GLU A 55 -9.38 -16.16 -4.26
N VAL A 56 -9.60 -16.60 -3.02
CA VAL A 56 -9.73 -15.76 -1.85
C VAL A 56 -8.56 -16.04 -0.91
N TYR A 57 -7.83 -14.98 -0.57
CA TYR A 57 -6.70 -15.02 0.35
C TYR A 57 -7.12 -14.48 1.70
N VAL A 58 -6.83 -15.24 2.75
CA VAL A 58 -7.17 -14.91 4.13
C VAL A 58 -5.89 -14.91 4.96
N VAL A 59 -5.51 -13.74 5.49
CA VAL A 59 -4.38 -13.62 6.41
C VAL A 59 -4.89 -13.76 7.83
N GLU A 60 -4.37 -14.74 8.55
CA GLU A 60 -4.68 -15.00 9.96
C GLU A 60 -3.40 -15.44 10.68
N ARG A 61 -3.00 -14.68 11.72
CA ARG A 61 -1.87 -15.02 12.60
C ARG A 61 -0.56 -15.34 11.84
N GLY A 62 -0.24 -14.54 10.82
CA GLY A 62 0.97 -14.72 10.02
C GLY A 62 0.89 -15.82 8.96
N ILE A 63 -0.26 -16.50 8.83
CA ILE A 63 -0.50 -17.52 7.80
C ILE A 63 -1.46 -16.96 6.76
N VAL A 64 -1.14 -17.19 5.49
CA VAL A 64 -2.02 -16.92 4.35
C VAL A 64 -2.71 -18.23 3.97
N ARG A 65 -4.03 -18.28 4.11
CA ARG A 65 -4.89 -19.38 3.67
C ARG A 65 -5.54 -19.00 2.35
N VAL A 66 -5.59 -19.94 1.41
CA VAL A 66 -6.12 -19.72 0.06
C VAL A 66 -7.32 -20.63 -0.18
N PHE A 67 -8.43 -20.00 -0.56
CA PHE A 67 -9.72 -20.63 -0.80
C PHE A 67 -10.10 -20.47 -2.27
N ASN A 68 -10.81 -21.47 -2.80
CA ASN A 68 -11.36 -21.42 -4.15
C ASN A 68 -12.77 -20.79 -4.18
N ASP A 69 -13.38 -20.76 -5.36
CA ASP A 69 -14.74 -20.28 -5.63
C ASP A 69 -15.84 -20.94 -4.77
N SER A 70 -15.65 -22.21 -4.40
CA SER A 70 -16.57 -22.95 -3.53
C SER A 70 -16.38 -22.67 -2.04
N GLY A 71 -15.40 -21.85 -1.67
CA GLY A 71 -15.05 -21.56 -0.27
C GLY A 71 -14.26 -22.68 0.42
N MET A 72 -13.63 -23.58 -0.33
CA MET A 72 -12.78 -24.64 0.19
C MET A 72 -11.32 -24.17 0.26
N GLU A 73 -10.69 -24.26 1.44
CA GLU A 73 -9.25 -24.08 1.59
C GLU A 73 -8.52 -25.19 0.81
N PHE A 74 -7.62 -24.81 -0.09
CA PHE A 74 -6.85 -25.78 -0.88
C PHE A 74 -5.33 -25.56 -0.80
N PHE A 75 -4.89 -24.45 -0.23
CA PHE A 75 -3.48 -24.11 -0.07
C PHE A 75 -3.27 -23.14 1.10
N TRP A 76 -2.09 -23.16 1.71
CA TRP A 76 -1.67 -22.19 2.72
C TRP A 76 -0.15 -22.03 2.73
N PHE A 77 0.33 -20.88 3.20
CA PHE A 77 1.76 -20.60 3.41
C PHE A 77 1.96 -19.56 4.51
N GLY A 78 3.19 -19.43 5.03
CA GLY A 78 3.52 -18.42 6.06
C GLY A 78 4.45 -18.92 7.17
N ASP A 79 4.84 -20.18 7.15
CA ASP A 79 5.80 -20.79 8.09
C ASP A 79 7.27 -20.60 7.69
N ASN A 80 7.53 -20.07 6.48
CA ASN A 80 8.88 -19.75 6.02
C ASN A 80 9.43 -18.53 6.77
N PRO A 81 10.57 -18.65 7.48
CA PRO A 81 11.21 -17.53 8.17
C PRO A 81 11.53 -16.31 7.28
N GLU A 82 11.71 -16.50 5.97
CA GLU A 82 11.96 -15.42 5.03
C GLU A 82 10.77 -14.46 4.87
N LEU A 83 9.56 -14.88 5.25
CA LEU A 83 8.33 -14.10 5.10
C LEU A 83 8.05 -13.17 6.29
N GLU A 84 8.83 -13.29 7.38
CA GLU A 84 8.66 -12.53 8.62
C GLU A 84 7.21 -12.63 9.16
N SER A 85 6.78 -11.69 10.02
CA SER A 85 5.39 -11.68 10.51
C SER A 85 4.45 -11.07 9.46
N ILE A 86 3.79 -11.91 8.66
CA ILE A 86 2.82 -11.48 7.64
C ILE A 86 1.62 -10.80 8.30
N TYR A 87 1.32 -9.58 7.89
CA TYR A 87 0.21 -8.80 8.45
C TYR A 87 -0.92 -8.55 7.46
N ASP A 88 -0.60 -8.32 6.19
CA ASP A 88 -1.57 -8.14 5.11
C ASP A 88 -0.94 -8.49 3.76
N LEU A 89 -1.76 -8.55 2.70
CA LEU A 89 -1.26 -8.79 1.35
C LEU A 89 -2.03 -8.03 0.27
N ALA A 90 -1.39 -7.90 -0.88
CA ALA A 90 -2.00 -7.49 -2.13
C ALA A 90 -1.63 -8.48 -3.24
N VAL A 91 -2.49 -8.61 -4.24
CA VAL A 91 -2.26 -9.48 -5.40
C VAL A 91 -2.25 -8.61 -6.64
N ASP A 92 -1.24 -8.79 -7.49
CA ASP A 92 -1.17 -8.06 -8.76
C ASP A 92 -1.95 -8.75 -9.89
N GLU A 93 -2.00 -8.13 -11.06
CA GLU A 93 -2.77 -8.67 -12.20
C GLU A 93 -2.25 -10.05 -12.64
N LYS A 94 -0.97 -10.36 -12.37
CA LYS A 94 -0.33 -11.63 -12.70
C LYS A 94 -0.51 -12.68 -11.61
N GLY A 95 -1.14 -12.33 -10.49
CA GLY A 95 -1.30 -13.21 -9.35
C GLY A 95 -0.04 -13.30 -8.49
N ASP A 96 0.97 -12.46 -8.76
CA ASP A 96 2.11 -12.36 -7.84
C ASP A 96 1.61 -11.69 -6.55
N ILE A 97 2.07 -12.23 -5.43
CA ILE A 97 1.62 -11.81 -4.09
C ILE A 97 2.64 -10.81 -3.54
N ALA A 98 2.16 -9.72 -2.97
CA ALA A 98 2.93 -8.75 -2.23
C ALA A 98 2.50 -8.78 -0.77
N LEU A 99 3.39 -9.20 0.12
CA LEU A 99 3.13 -9.26 1.55
C LEU A 99 3.60 -7.97 2.21
N LEU A 100 2.76 -7.43 3.09
CA LEU A 100 3.16 -6.50 4.13
C LEU A 100 3.54 -7.33 5.35
N SER A 101 4.83 -7.39 5.65
CA SER A 101 5.35 -8.15 6.78
C SER A 101 6.11 -7.27 7.76
N PHE A 102 6.14 -7.66 9.03
CA PHE A 102 6.85 -6.96 10.09
C PHE A 102 7.97 -7.79 10.70
N ASP A 103 9.03 -7.08 11.08
CA ASP A 103 10.09 -7.58 11.95
C ASP A 103 9.98 -6.88 13.30
N PHE A 104 9.70 -7.70 14.31
CA PHE A 104 9.52 -7.31 15.70
C PHE A 104 10.74 -7.64 16.58
N ALA A 105 11.91 -7.95 16.00
CA ALA A 105 13.12 -8.24 16.78
C ALA A 105 13.51 -7.07 17.71
N HIS A 106 13.12 -5.85 17.36
CA HIS A 106 13.28 -4.65 18.19
C HIS A 106 11.91 -3.97 18.36
N PRO A 107 11.10 -4.35 19.38
CA PRO A 107 9.72 -3.90 19.54
C PRO A 107 9.52 -2.38 19.63
N GLU A 108 10.54 -1.64 20.08
CA GLU A 108 10.53 -0.18 20.17
C GLU A 108 10.65 0.50 18.79
N THR A 109 11.15 -0.23 17.79
CA THR A 109 11.39 0.25 16.43
C THR A 109 11.07 -0.88 15.44
N PRO A 110 9.79 -1.30 15.35
CA PRO A 110 9.41 -2.34 14.43
C PRO A 110 9.71 -1.89 13.00
N LYS A 111 10.14 -2.83 12.17
CA LYS A 111 10.35 -2.58 10.74
C LYS A 111 9.26 -3.26 9.96
N TYR A 112 8.88 -2.66 8.84
CA TYR A 112 8.00 -3.28 7.88
C TYR A 112 8.72 -3.49 6.56
N TYR A 113 8.32 -4.54 5.85
CA TYR A 113 8.88 -4.92 4.57
C TYR A 113 7.75 -5.21 3.58
N LEU A 114 8.05 -4.91 2.32
CA LEU A 114 7.30 -5.41 1.18
C LEU A 114 8.01 -6.67 0.69
N ILE A 115 7.39 -7.84 0.83
CA ILE A 115 7.95 -9.10 0.33
C ILE A 115 7.16 -9.52 -0.90
N ARG A 116 7.85 -9.58 -2.04
CA ARG A 116 7.24 -10.01 -3.30
C ARG A 116 7.43 -11.51 -3.43
N CYS A 117 6.33 -12.21 -3.68
CA CYS A 117 6.27 -13.65 -3.85
C CYS A 117 5.76 -14.03 -5.23
N ASN A 118 5.89 -15.30 -5.60
CA ASN A 118 5.04 -15.86 -6.66
C ASN A 118 3.59 -16.07 -6.15
N TYR A 119 2.72 -16.57 -7.04
CA TYR A 119 1.33 -16.93 -6.75
C TYR A 119 1.13 -18.09 -5.76
N ARG A 120 2.22 -18.66 -5.23
CA ARG A 120 2.22 -19.73 -4.21
C ARG A 120 2.96 -19.33 -2.93
N GLY A 121 3.30 -18.05 -2.78
CA GLY A 121 3.89 -17.53 -1.55
C GLY A 121 5.40 -17.69 -1.44
N ASP A 122 6.10 -18.24 -2.46
CA ASP A 122 7.55 -18.32 -2.43
C ASP A 122 8.16 -16.93 -2.60
N ALA A 123 8.99 -16.51 -1.64
CA ALA A 123 9.66 -15.21 -1.66
C ALA A 123 10.60 -15.09 -2.87
N LYS A 124 10.47 -13.98 -3.60
CA LYS A 124 11.37 -13.58 -4.69
C LYS A 124 12.27 -12.43 -4.28
N GLU A 125 11.72 -11.49 -3.50
CA GLU A 125 12.39 -10.24 -3.17
C GLU A 125 11.83 -9.66 -1.87
N LYS A 126 12.72 -9.11 -1.02
CA LYS A 126 12.36 -8.37 0.19
C LYS A 126 12.81 -6.92 0.02
N LEU A 127 11.86 -6.00 0.09
CA LEU A 127 12.05 -4.58 -0.20
C LEU A 127 11.73 -3.72 1.01
N ASN A 128 12.47 -2.62 1.13
CA ASN A 128 12.12 -1.50 2.01
C ASN A 128 11.46 -0.41 1.17
N VAL A 129 10.45 0.26 1.74
CA VAL A 129 9.95 1.51 1.18
C VAL A 129 11.03 2.59 1.34
N ARG A 130 11.33 3.30 0.25
CA ARG A 130 12.46 4.24 0.16
C ARG A 130 11.99 5.58 -0.41
N GLY A 131 12.72 6.64 -0.05
CA GLY A 131 12.46 7.98 -0.57
C GLY A 131 11.23 8.67 0.04
N LEU A 132 10.76 8.22 1.21
CA LEU A 132 9.70 8.90 1.96
C LEU A 132 10.10 10.37 2.19
N SER A 133 9.15 11.28 1.98
CA SER A 133 9.35 12.68 2.35
C SER A 133 9.41 12.84 3.88
N ALA A 134 9.89 13.99 4.35
CA ALA A 134 10.02 14.27 5.78
C ALA A 134 8.68 14.14 6.55
N GLU A 135 7.56 14.45 5.90
CA GLU A 135 6.20 14.32 6.44
C GLU A 135 5.84 12.87 6.78
N TYR A 136 6.32 11.91 5.98
CA TYR A 136 6.05 10.48 6.15
C TYR A 136 7.23 9.74 6.81
N SER A 137 8.17 10.45 7.46
CA SER A 137 9.37 9.81 8.04
C SER A 137 9.06 8.83 9.17
N ARG A 138 7.87 8.94 9.78
CA ARG A 138 7.35 8.05 10.84
C ARG A 138 6.19 7.18 10.35
N PHE A 139 6.00 7.08 9.05
CA PHE A 139 4.93 6.29 8.47
C PHE A 139 5.10 4.80 8.79
N PHE A 140 4.04 4.19 9.31
CA PHE A 140 4.00 2.76 9.62
C PHE A 140 2.64 2.21 9.17
N PRO A 141 2.60 1.39 8.10
CA PRO A 141 1.35 0.90 7.54
C PRO A 141 0.82 -0.31 8.29
N ASN A 142 -0.47 -0.55 8.19
CA ASN A 142 -1.16 -1.75 8.65
C ASN A 142 -2.07 -2.37 7.58
N TYR A 143 -2.13 -1.76 6.39
CA TYR A 143 -2.77 -2.36 5.21
C TYR A 143 -1.94 -2.12 3.96
N ILE A 144 -2.07 -3.04 3.00
CA ILE A 144 -1.53 -2.91 1.65
C ILE A 144 -2.60 -3.22 0.60
N PHE A 145 -2.58 -2.44 -0.48
CA PHE A 145 -3.38 -2.63 -1.68
C PHE A 145 -2.51 -2.47 -2.91
N TYR A 146 -2.95 -3.02 -4.04
CA TYR A 146 -2.26 -2.88 -5.30
C TYR A 146 -3.25 -2.48 -6.39
N ARG A 147 -2.86 -1.50 -7.20
CA ARG A 147 -3.66 -0.99 -8.31
C ARG A 147 -2.75 -0.36 -9.36
N ASP A 148 -2.94 -0.73 -10.61
CA ASP A 148 -2.32 -0.11 -11.79
C ASP A 148 -0.80 0.08 -11.66
N GLY A 149 -0.10 -0.95 -11.16
CA GLY A 149 1.36 -0.91 -10.99
C GLY A 149 1.86 -0.25 -9.71
N HIS A 150 0.98 0.14 -8.80
CA HIS A 150 1.33 0.85 -7.57
C HIS A 150 0.90 0.09 -6.33
N TYR A 151 1.72 0.16 -5.29
CA TYR A 151 1.34 -0.27 -3.95
C TYR A 151 0.83 0.93 -3.16
N PHE A 152 -0.32 0.74 -2.50
CA PHE A 152 -0.91 1.70 -1.58
C PHE A 152 -0.79 1.12 -0.18
N PHE A 153 0.02 1.77 0.64
CA PHE A 153 0.20 1.46 2.04
C PHE A 153 -0.68 2.40 2.85
N LEU A 154 -1.54 1.86 3.71
CA LEU A 154 -2.39 2.66 4.60
C LEU A 154 -1.92 2.48 6.04
N SER A 155 -1.77 3.60 6.74
CA SER A 155 -1.72 3.67 8.20
C SER A 155 -3.07 4.16 8.69
N SER A 156 -3.94 3.25 9.14
CA SER A 156 -5.34 3.57 9.43
C SER A 156 -5.51 4.52 10.61
N SER A 157 -4.70 4.35 11.66
CA SER A 157 -4.73 5.19 12.87
C SER A 157 -4.07 6.55 12.69
N LYS A 158 -3.19 6.69 11.68
CA LYS A 158 -2.62 7.98 11.29
C LYS A 158 -3.39 8.64 10.15
N MET A 159 -4.37 7.93 9.58
CA MET A 159 -5.11 8.37 8.39
C MET A 159 -4.18 8.78 7.25
N GLN A 160 -3.08 8.05 7.06
CA GLN A 160 -2.07 8.34 6.04
C GLN A 160 -2.03 7.24 4.99
N VAL A 161 -1.91 7.63 3.73
CA VAL A 161 -1.67 6.70 2.62
C VAL A 161 -0.36 7.05 1.94
N VAL A 162 0.51 6.06 1.78
CA VAL A 162 1.76 6.16 1.01
C VAL A 162 1.64 5.30 -0.23
N VAL A 163 1.92 5.89 -1.39
CA VAL A 163 1.93 5.23 -2.69
C VAL A 163 3.36 5.03 -3.15
N THR A 164 3.69 3.80 -3.55
CA THR A 164 4.99 3.46 -4.13
C THR A 164 4.84 2.80 -5.49
N ASP A 165 5.91 2.82 -6.27
CA ASP A 165 6.05 1.92 -7.41
C ASP A 165 6.23 0.44 -6.96
N ARG A 166 6.35 -0.47 -7.92
CA ARG A 166 6.57 -1.91 -7.65
C ARG A 166 7.90 -2.24 -6.95
N ASN A 167 8.84 -1.30 -6.91
CA ASN A 167 10.18 -1.45 -6.32
C ASN A 167 10.26 -0.83 -4.91
N GLY A 168 9.13 -0.35 -4.37
CA GLY A 168 9.05 0.32 -3.08
C GLY A 168 9.56 1.77 -3.09
N VAL A 169 9.68 2.41 -4.25
CA VAL A 169 10.07 3.82 -4.35
C VAL A 169 8.84 4.70 -4.14
N PHE A 170 8.91 5.58 -3.14
CA PHE A 170 7.87 6.55 -2.83
C PHE A 170 7.55 7.43 -4.05
N GLN A 171 6.26 7.61 -4.31
CA GLN A 171 5.76 8.48 -5.37
C GLN A 171 4.86 9.58 -4.83
N LYS A 172 3.97 9.25 -3.90
CA LYS A 172 2.98 10.19 -3.36
C LYS A 172 2.54 9.78 -1.97
N GLY A 173 2.20 10.77 -1.15
CA GLY A 173 1.56 10.58 0.16
C GLY A 173 0.25 11.36 0.22
N TYR A 174 -0.65 10.90 1.08
CA TYR A 174 -1.90 11.58 1.41
C TYR A 174 -2.08 11.58 2.93
N ASP A 175 -2.28 12.76 3.51
CA ASP A 175 -2.82 12.92 4.85
C ASP A 175 -4.35 13.07 4.73
N LEU A 176 -5.06 11.97 4.93
CA LEU A 176 -6.52 11.95 4.80
C LEU A 176 -7.20 12.75 5.91
N ALA A 177 -6.60 12.83 7.10
CA ALA A 177 -7.13 13.66 8.17
C ALA A 177 -7.08 15.15 7.79
N GLU A 178 -5.99 15.60 7.15
CA GLU A 178 -5.88 16.97 6.64
C GLU A 178 -6.90 17.23 5.52
N ILE A 179 -7.01 16.32 4.55
CA ILE A 179 -7.96 16.43 3.43
C ILE A 179 -9.42 16.48 3.90
N LEU A 180 -9.74 15.83 5.02
CA LEU A 180 -11.09 15.84 5.63
C LEU A 180 -11.29 16.99 6.61
N GLY A 181 -10.24 17.75 6.93
CA GLY A 181 -10.28 18.82 7.91
C GLY A 181 -10.53 18.33 9.35
N ILE A 182 -10.00 17.15 9.71
CA ILE A 182 -10.12 16.62 11.07
C ILE A 182 -9.29 17.51 12.03
N PRO A 183 -9.89 18.05 13.10
CA PRO A 183 -9.18 18.83 14.10
C PRO A 183 -8.03 18.04 14.74
N GLU A 184 -6.92 18.71 15.07
CA GLU A 184 -5.75 18.07 15.71
C GLU A 184 -6.09 17.33 17.02
N GLU A 185 -7.07 17.83 17.76
CA GLU A 185 -7.55 17.22 19.01
C GLU A 185 -8.31 15.91 18.80
N ASP A 186 -8.91 15.72 17.62
CA ASP A 186 -9.67 14.53 17.25
C ASP A 186 -8.84 13.50 16.49
N ARG A 187 -7.70 13.90 15.91
CA ARG A 187 -6.78 13.00 15.18
C ARG A 187 -6.36 11.76 15.97
N PRO A 188 -6.07 11.81 17.30
CA PRO A 188 -5.65 10.62 18.05
C PRO A 188 -6.75 9.56 18.22
N THR A 189 -8.01 9.93 18.08
CA THR A 189 -9.18 9.05 18.30
C THR A 189 -9.97 8.77 17.03
N THR A 190 -9.58 9.40 15.92
CA THR A 190 -10.17 9.18 14.60
C THR A 190 -9.29 8.23 13.80
N GLU A 191 -9.89 7.16 13.28
CA GLU A 191 -9.19 6.16 12.48
C GLU A 191 -10.04 5.71 11.30
N ILE A 192 -9.40 5.05 10.33
CA ILE A 192 -10.07 4.40 9.20
C ILE A 192 -10.37 2.95 9.56
N PHE A 193 -11.65 2.57 9.52
CA PHE A 193 -12.07 1.18 9.78
C PHE A 193 -12.16 0.34 8.50
N GLY A 194 -12.54 0.96 7.39
CA GLY A 194 -12.68 0.31 6.09
C GLY A 194 -11.94 1.13 5.04
N PHE A 195 -11.25 0.46 4.12
CA PHE A 195 -10.58 1.11 3.00
C PHE A 195 -10.65 0.22 1.76
N SER A 196 -10.88 0.83 0.60
CA SER A 196 -10.82 0.17 -0.70
C SER A 196 -10.43 1.15 -1.81
N LEU A 197 -9.97 0.59 -2.92
CA LEU A 197 -9.66 1.32 -4.15
C LEU A 197 -10.62 0.88 -5.25
N ASP A 198 -11.28 1.83 -5.89
CA ASP A 198 -12.08 1.53 -7.08
C ASP A 198 -11.20 1.32 -8.33
N SER A 199 -11.82 1.15 -9.49
CA SER A 199 -11.12 0.94 -10.77
C SER A 199 -10.40 2.17 -11.31
N GLU A 200 -10.71 3.36 -10.78
CA GLU A 200 -10.08 4.62 -11.19
C GLU A 200 -8.99 5.06 -10.17
N GLY A 201 -8.80 4.28 -9.10
CA GLY A 201 -7.86 4.58 -8.02
C GLY A 201 -8.42 5.54 -6.98
N ASN A 202 -9.74 5.79 -6.95
CA ASN A 202 -10.36 6.58 -5.89
C ASN A 202 -10.31 5.78 -4.58
N MET A 203 -10.00 6.49 -3.50
CA MET A 203 -9.94 5.93 -2.15
C MET A 203 -11.30 6.04 -1.48
N LEU A 204 -11.89 4.89 -1.17
CA LEU A 204 -13.17 4.78 -0.47
C LEU A 204 -12.91 4.26 0.94
N PHE A 205 -13.31 5.01 1.96
CA PHE A 205 -13.05 4.64 3.35
C PHE A 205 -14.17 5.07 4.30
N THR A 206 -14.21 4.45 5.49
CA THR A 206 -15.20 4.70 6.55
C THR A 206 -14.53 4.99 7.88
#